data_AF-A0A257LY19-F1
#
_entry.id   AF-A0A257LY19-F1
#
_cell.length_a   1.000
_cell.length_b   1.000
_cell.length_c   1.000
_cell.angle_alpha   90.00
_cell.angle_beta   90.00
_cell.angle_gamma   90.00
#
_symmetry.space_group_name_H-M   'P 1'
#
loop_
_entity.id
_entity.type
_entity.pdbx_description
1 polymer ?
#
loop_
_entity_poly.entity_id
_entity_poly.type
_entity_poly.pdbx_seq_one_letter_code
_entity_poly.pdbx_strand_id
1 'polypeptide(L)' 'MSTDSESPAPGGQFLVYQTEDGKLKIDVRFEGETVWLTQQRMAELFQTTKQNVGQHLKSIFAEGELV' A
#
# COMPACT_ATOMS: atom_id res chain seq x y z
N MET A 1 21.21 -6.27 -35.14
CA MET A 1 20.06 -6.62 -34.28
C MET A 1 20.59 -6.65 -32.88
N SER A 2 20.46 -5.52 -32.19
CA SER A 2 21.03 -5.30 -30.86
C SER A 2 20.13 -5.98 -29.83
N THR A 3 20.76 -6.77 -28.99
CA THR A 3 20.17 -7.45 -27.85
C THR A 3 19.47 -6.46 -26.93
N ASP A 4 18.20 -6.69 -26.68
CA ASP A 4 17.41 -6.02 -25.67
C ASP A 4 17.95 -6.43 -24.29
N SER A 5 18.68 -5.52 -23.65
CA SER A 5 19.12 -5.63 -22.25
C SER A 5 18.07 -4.95 -21.37
N GLU A 6 16.92 -5.57 -21.20
CA GLU A 6 15.95 -5.12 -20.20
C GLU A 6 16.45 -5.57 -18.81
N SER A 7 17.15 -4.66 -18.14
CA SER A 7 17.40 -4.77 -16.71
C SER A 7 16.06 -4.69 -15.98
N PRO A 8 15.69 -5.65 -15.11
CA PRO A 8 14.49 -5.46 -14.30
C PRO A 8 14.78 -4.32 -13.32
N ALA A 9 14.22 -3.14 -13.57
CA ALA A 9 14.08 -2.13 -12.54
C ALA A 9 13.36 -2.81 -11.35
N PRO A 10 13.79 -2.58 -10.09
CA PRO A 10 13.18 -3.23 -8.94
C PRO A 10 11.69 -2.86 -8.89
N GLY A 11 10.85 -3.82 -9.31
CA GLY A 11 9.47 -3.61 -9.67
C GLY A 11 8.62 -3.13 -8.50
N GLY A 12 8.13 -1.91 -8.61
CA GLY A 12 6.97 -1.43 -7.88
C GLY A 12 6.17 -0.59 -8.85
N GLN A 13 5.02 -1.06 -9.29
CA GLN A 13 4.08 -0.19 -10.01
C GLN A 13 3.55 0.81 -8.97
N PHE A 14 3.68 2.11 -9.27
CA PHE A 14 3.17 3.17 -8.42
C PHE A 14 1.78 3.59 -8.89
N LEU A 15 0.78 3.51 -8.01
CA LEU A 15 -0.56 4.05 -8.26
C LEU A 15 -0.82 5.22 -7.32
N VAL A 16 -1.48 6.25 -7.86
CA VAL A 16 -1.94 7.40 -7.09
C VAL A 16 -3.43 7.23 -6.84
N TYR A 17 -3.80 6.95 -5.59
CA TYR A 17 -5.21 7.00 -5.18
C TYR A 17 -5.60 8.43 -4.85
N GLN A 18 -6.76 8.85 -5.36
CA GLN A 18 -7.41 10.10 -5.02
C GLN A 18 -8.59 9.81 -4.10
N THR A 19 -8.64 10.44 -2.93
CA THR A 19 -9.82 10.41 -2.05
C THR A 19 -11.02 11.07 -2.73
N GLU A 20 -12.25 10.76 -2.28
CA GLU A 20 -13.48 11.32 -2.86
C GLU A 20 -13.51 12.85 -2.89
N ASP A 21 -12.77 13.51 -1.98
CA ASP A 21 -12.64 14.96 -1.92
C ASP A 21 -11.60 15.55 -2.90
N GLY A 22 -10.93 14.71 -3.67
CA GLY A 22 -9.94 15.12 -4.68
C GLY A 22 -8.57 15.52 -4.13
N LYS A 23 -8.38 15.54 -2.81
CA LYS A 23 -7.23 16.25 -2.20
C LYS A 23 -6.04 15.37 -1.91
N LEU A 24 -6.26 14.11 -1.58
CA LEU A 24 -5.20 13.24 -1.11
C LEU A 24 -4.66 12.41 -2.26
N LYS A 25 -3.36 12.54 -2.55
CA LYS A 25 -2.62 11.66 -3.46
C LYS A 25 -1.79 10.71 -2.62
N ILE A 26 -2.12 9.43 -2.67
CA ILE A 26 -1.35 8.41 -1.93
C ILE A 26 -0.55 7.59 -2.94
N ASP A 27 0.78 7.69 -2.83
CA ASP A 27 1.69 6.83 -3.57
C ASP A 27 1.73 5.45 -2.92
N VAL A 28 1.40 4.41 -3.66
CA VAL A 28 1.43 3.03 -3.16
C VAL A 28 2.33 2.18 -4.04
N ARG A 29 2.99 1.18 -3.46
CA ARG A 29 3.76 0.20 -4.23
C ARG A 29 2.89 -1.03 -4.46
N PHE A 30 2.70 -1.38 -5.72
CA PHE A 30 2.07 -2.64 -6.12
C PHE A 30 3.13 -3.73 -6.32
N GLU A 31 2.84 -4.91 -5.80
CA GLU A 31 3.58 -6.13 -6.03
C GLU A 31 2.58 -7.27 -6.29
N GLY A 32 2.42 -7.63 -7.56
CA GLY A 32 1.34 -8.51 -8.00
C GLY A 32 -0.03 -7.91 -7.69
N GLU A 33 -0.84 -8.63 -6.91
CA GLU A 33 -2.16 -8.20 -6.42
C GLU A 33 -2.09 -7.53 -5.04
N THR A 34 -0.89 -7.38 -4.46
CA THR A 34 -0.70 -6.82 -3.13
C THR A 34 -0.33 -5.34 -3.19
N VAL A 35 -1.00 -4.55 -2.34
CA VAL A 35 -0.72 -3.12 -2.17
C VAL A 35 0.04 -2.89 -0.88
N TRP A 36 1.23 -2.31 -1.00
CA TRP A 36 2.08 -1.98 0.14
C TRP A 36 1.92 -0.52 0.54
N LEU A 37 1.55 -0.32 1.81
CA LEU A 37 1.31 0.97 2.43
C LEU A 37 1.90 1.04 3.83
N THR A 38 2.34 2.22 4.24
CA THR A 38 2.62 2.49 5.65
C THR A 38 1.29 2.62 6.41
N GLN A 39 1.29 2.38 7.73
CA GLN A 39 0.09 2.58 8.56
C GLN A 39 -0.48 4.01 8.47
N GLN A 40 0.39 5.00 8.28
CA GLN A 40 -0.02 6.39 8.09
C GLN A 40 -0.81 6.57 6.79
N ARG A 41 -0.31 6.02 5.68
CA ARG A 41 -0.99 6.08 4.38
C ARG A 41 -2.29 5.26 4.37
N MET A 42 -2.34 4.14 5.10
CA MET A 42 -3.60 3.40 5.29
C MET A 42 -4.62 4.23 6.07
N ALA A 43 -4.21 4.92 7.13
CA ALA A 43 -5.09 5.80 7.90
C ALA A 43 -5.66 6.93 7.02
N GLU A 44 -4.81 7.52 6.19
CA GLU A 44 -5.17 8.50 5.16
C GLU A 44 -6.16 7.95 4.13
N LEU A 45 -5.90 6.77 3.56
CA LEU A 45 -6.77 6.15 2.54
C LEU A 45 -8.17 5.84 3.10
N PHE A 46 -8.22 5.25 4.30
CA PHE A 46 -9.46 4.84 4.95
C PHE A 46 -10.08 5.92 5.84
N GLN A 47 -9.57 7.16 5.80
CA GLN A 47 -10.06 8.30 6.57
C GLN A 47 -10.21 7.97 8.07
N THR A 48 -9.20 7.30 8.62
CA THR A 48 -9.14 6.86 10.02
C THR A 48 -7.85 7.35 10.69
N THR A 49 -7.55 6.86 11.89
CA THR A 49 -6.31 7.20 12.60
C THR A 49 -5.29 6.09 12.51
N LYS A 50 -3.99 6.44 12.53
CA LYS A 50 -2.89 5.46 12.61
C LYS A 50 -3.04 4.52 13.81
N GLN A 51 -3.56 5.03 14.94
CA GLN A 51 -3.84 4.22 16.12
C GLN A 51 -4.91 3.16 15.84
N ASN A 52 -5.98 3.52 15.14
CA ASN A 52 -7.05 2.58 14.78
C ASN A 52 -6.52 1.48 13.86
N VAL A 53 -5.71 1.84 12.84
CA VAL A 53 -5.01 0.86 11.98
C VAL A 53 -4.17 -0.11 12.83
N GLY A 54 -3.39 0.41 13.78
CA GLY A 54 -2.60 -0.41 14.69
C GLY A 54 -3.43 -1.32 15.60
N GLN A 55 -4.62 -0.88 16.01
CA GLN A 55 -5.55 -1.71 16.78
C GLN A 55 -6.08 -2.87 15.94
N HIS A 56 -6.53 -2.61 14.71
CA HIS A 56 -6.99 -3.66 13.81
C HIS A 56 -5.89 -4.68 13.49
N LEU A 57 -4.66 -4.23 13.23
CA LEU A 57 -3.52 -5.14 13.03
C LEU A 57 -3.29 -6.06 14.24
N LYS A 58 -3.36 -5.52 15.47
CA LYS A 58 -3.23 -6.33 16.69
C LYS A 58 -4.33 -7.38 16.80
N SER A 59 -5.58 -7.04 16.49
CA SER A 59 -6.69 -7.99 16.48
C SER A 59 -6.46 -9.11 15.47
N ILE A 60 -6.08 -8.76 14.23
CA ILE A 60 -5.78 -9.73 13.16
C ILE A 60 -4.73 -10.76 13.60
N PHE A 61 -3.64 -10.31 14.23
CA PHE A 61 -2.60 -11.21 14.76
C PHE A 61 -3.09 -12.02 15.96
N ALA A 62 -3.91 -11.44 16.85
CA ALA A 62 -4.45 -12.13 18.01
C ALA A 62 -5.46 -13.24 17.62
N GLU A 63 -6.19 -13.03 16.53
CA GLU A 63 -7.15 -13.99 15.97
C GLU A 63 -6.46 -15.05 15.09
N GLY A 64 -5.17 -14.87 14.78
CA GLY A 64 -4.39 -15.80 13.96
C GLY A 64 -4.75 -15.76 12.47
N GLU A 65 -5.45 -14.71 12.02
CA GLU A 65 -5.80 -14.52 10.60
C GLU A 65 -4.57 -14.21 9.74
N LEU A 66 -3.54 -13.63 10.37
CA LEU A 66 -2.24 -13.38 9.76
C LEU A 66 -1.15 -13.99 10.66
N VAL A 67 -0.24 -14.75 10.05
CA VAL A 67 0.86 -15.48 10.72
C VAL A 67 2.22 -14.91 10.36
#